data_AF-A0A382C9W7-F1
#
_entry.id   AF-A0A382C9W7-F1
#
_cell.length_a   1.000
_cell.length_b   1.000
_cell.length_c   1.000
_cell.angle_alpha   90.00
_cell.angle_beta   90.00
_cell.angle_gamma   90.00
#
_symmetry.space_group_name_H-M   'P 1'
#
loop_
_entity.id
_entity.type
_entity.pdbx_description
1 polymer ?
#
loop_
_entity_poly.entity_id
_entity_poly.type
_entity_poly.pdbx_seq_one_letter_code
_entity_poly.pdbx_strand_id
1 'polypeptide(L)'
;MPLPVVDYLKIPEDREPYLEGHKCSNCDSIFLGERNVCSNCSSRDKIEKIELGNKGKLYSYCIVHRSFPGIDVPYISAIVDLDD
;
A
#
# COMPACT_ATOMS: atom_id res chain seq x y z
N MET A 1 13.48 -6.61 15.10
CA MET A 1 12.17 -6.20 14.59
C MET A 1 12.28 -6.15 13.06
N PRO A 2 11.41 -6.82 12.30
CA PRO A 2 11.42 -6.73 10.85
C PRO A 2 11.24 -5.27 10.42
N LEU A 3 12.10 -4.78 9.53
CA LEU A 3 11.99 -3.43 8.98
C LEU A 3 11.03 -3.47 7.79
N PRO A 4 10.04 -2.58 7.73
CA PRO A 4 9.17 -2.51 6.57
C PRO A 4 9.97 -2.02 5.36
N VAL A 5 9.71 -2.62 4.21
CA VAL A 5 10.34 -2.22 2.94
C VAL A 5 9.85 -0.84 2.45
N VAL A 6 8.68 -0.40 2.94
CA VAL A 6 8.01 0.85 2.60
C VAL A 6 7.33 1.44 3.83
N ASP A 7 7.27 2.77 3.93
CA ASP A 7 6.78 3.46 5.14
C ASP A 7 5.30 3.24 5.45
N TYR A 8 4.50 2.94 4.43
CA TYR A 8 3.07 2.67 4.55
C TYR A 8 2.76 1.20 4.90
N LEU A 9 3.77 0.32 5.00
CA LEU A 9 3.61 -1.00 5.59
C LEU A 9 3.92 -0.91 7.09
N LYS A 10 2.90 -1.04 7.93
CA LYS A 10 3.05 -0.98 9.38
C LYS A 10 3.14 -2.38 9.96
N ILE A 11 4.16 -2.61 10.79
CA ILE A 11 4.42 -3.89 11.46
C ILE A 11 4.44 -3.66 12.98
N PRO A 12 3.26 -3.56 13.63
CA PRO A 12 3.17 -3.43 15.07
C PRO A 12 3.57 -4.74 15.79
N GLU A 13 4.00 -4.66 17.05
CA GLU A 13 4.40 -5.84 17.83
C GLU A 13 3.19 -6.69 18.29
N ASP A 14 2.05 -6.04 18.53
CA ASP A 14 0.89 -6.64 19.20
C ASP A 14 -0.27 -7.03 18.27
N ARG A 15 -0.15 -6.77 16.96
CA ARG A 15 -1.21 -7.10 15.98
C ARG A 15 -0.67 -7.40 14.59
N GLU A 16 -1.56 -7.86 13.72
CA GLU A 16 -1.23 -8.16 12.33
C GLU A 16 -0.71 -6.92 11.57
N PRO A 17 0.26 -7.10 10.66
CA PRO A 17 0.72 -6.04 9.77
C PRO A 17 -0.42 -5.52 8.88
N TYR A 18 -0.37 -4.24 8.56
CA TYR A 18 -1.40 -3.58 7.75
C TYR A 18 -0.80 -2.50 6.85
N LEU A 19 -1.57 -2.11 5.82
CA LEU A 19 -1.24 -0.98 4.96
C LEU A 19 -1.92 0.30 5.50
N GLU A 20 -1.12 1.34 5.73
CA GLU A 20 -1.60 2.68 6.07
C GLU A 20 -1.87 3.47 4.79
N GLY A 21 -3.14 3.73 4.55
CA GLY A 21 -3.62 4.61 3.48
C GLY A 21 -3.81 6.05 3.96
N HIS A 22 -3.93 6.96 3.00
CA HIS A 22 -4.16 8.37 3.20
C HIS A 22 -5.41 8.79 2.44
N LYS A 23 -6.51 8.99 3.17
CA LYS A 23 -7.81 9.32 2.59
C LYS A 23 -8.09 10.81 2.64
N CYS A 24 -8.51 11.38 1.52
CA CYS A 24 -8.96 12.75 1.46
C CYS A 24 -10.39 12.87 2.02
N SER A 25 -10.60 13.68 3.07
CA SER A 25 -11.92 13.89 3.67
C SER A 25 -12.87 14.76 2.83
N ASN A 26 -12.41 15.31 1.71
CA ASN A 26 -13.22 16.15 0.81
C ASN A 26 -13.75 15.41 -0.43
N CYS A 27 -13.02 14.41 -0.95
CA CYS A 27 -13.39 13.71 -2.19
C CYS A 27 -13.23 12.19 -2.11
N ASP A 28 -12.97 11.66 -0.91
CA ASP A 28 -12.82 10.24 -0.60
C ASP A 28 -11.68 9.50 -1.32
N SER A 29 -10.86 10.18 -2.14
CA SER A 29 -9.72 9.55 -2.80
C SER A 29 -8.69 9.06 -1.78
N ILE A 30 -8.22 7.82 -1.98
CA ILE A 30 -7.26 7.13 -1.13
C ILE A 30 -5.91 7.06 -1.85
N PHE A 31 -4.83 7.26 -1.10
CA PHE A 31 -3.46 7.19 -1.60
C PHE A 31 -2.59 6.35 -0.66
N LEU A 32 -1.58 5.67 -1.23
CA LEU A 32 -0.48 5.11 -0.45
C LEU A 32 0.67 6.12 -0.36
N GLY A 33 1.25 6.24 0.83
CA GLY A 33 2.30 7.21 1.15
C GLY A 33 1.77 8.58 1.58
N GLU A 34 2.52 9.22 2.48
CA GLU A 34 2.11 10.46 3.13
C GLU A 34 2.08 11.65 2.17
N ARG A 35 1.00 12.43 2.23
CA ARG A 35 0.78 13.61 1.39
C ARG A 35 0.00 14.68 2.16
N ASN A 36 0.32 15.94 1.90
CA ASN A 36 -0.39 17.10 2.47
C ASN A 36 -1.42 17.71 1.51
N VAL A 37 -1.41 17.30 0.24
CA VAL A 37 -2.29 17.84 -0.82
C VAL A 37 -2.91 16.69 -1.60
N CYS A 38 -4.23 16.75 -1.80
CA CYS A 38 -4.97 15.76 -2.57
C CYS A 38 -4.70 15.95 -4.07
N SER A 39 -4.22 14.90 -4.75
CA SER A 39 -3.96 14.94 -6.21
C SER A 39 -5.24 14.95 -7.06
N ASN A 40 -6.40 14.62 -6.48
CA ASN A 40 -7.68 14.59 -7.18
C ASN A 40 -8.41 15.94 -7.12
N CYS A 41 -8.58 16.52 -5.92
CA CYS A 41 -9.35 17.75 -5.71
C CYS A 41 -8.53 18.96 -5.23
N SER A 42 -7.21 18.83 -5.06
CA SER A 42 -6.30 19.91 -4.60
C SER A 42 -6.57 20.45 -3.19
N SER A 43 -7.42 19.80 -2.39
CA SER A 43 -7.60 20.15 -0.97
C SER A 43 -6.29 19.96 -0.20
N ARG A 44 -5.98 20.89 0.71
CA ARG A 44 -4.80 20.87 1.57
C ARG A 44 -5.19 20.53 2.99
N ASP A 45 -4.32 19.81 3.71
CA ASP A 45 -4.50 19.50 5.14
C ASP A 45 -5.84 18.80 5.45
N LYS A 46 -6.37 18.08 4.46
CA LYS A 46 -7.62 17.29 4.50
C LYS A 46 -7.36 15.82 4.21
N ILE A 47 -6.13 15.36 4.49
CA ILE A 47 -5.72 13.98 4.27
C ILE A 47 -5.55 13.34 5.64
N GLU A 48 -6.28 12.25 5.87
CA GLU A 48 -6.33 11.52 7.12
C GLU A 48 -5.77 10.11 6.92
N LYS A 49 -5.10 9.59 7.95
CA LYS A 49 -4.55 8.23 7.94
C LYS A 49 -5.69 7.23 8.16
N ILE A 50 -5.73 6.20 7.33
CA ILE A 50 -6.68 5.09 7.44
C ILE A 50 -5.93 3.76 7.38
N GLU A 51 -6.46 2.75 8.04
CA GLU A 51 -6.03 1.37 7.88
C GLU A 51 -6.80 0.77 6.70
N LEU A 52 -6.08 0.27 5.69
CA LEU A 52 -6.68 -0.37 4.51
C LEU A 52 -6.99 -1.84 4.80
N GLY A 53 -7.94 -2.39 4.06
CA GLY A 53 -8.28 -3.80 4.10
C GLY A 53 -7.19 -4.72 3.53
N ASN A 54 -7.30 -6.00 3.85
CA ASN A 54 -6.39 -7.06 3.38
C ASN A 54 -6.98 -7.86 2.21
N LYS A 55 -7.95 -7.28 1.49
CA LYS A 55 -8.66 -7.92 0.38
C LYS A 55 -8.66 -7.02 -0.85
N GLY A 56 -8.64 -7.66 -2.00
CA GLY A 56 -8.65 -6.99 -3.29
C GLY A 56 -8.69 -8.01 -4.43
N LYS A 57 -8.60 -7.50 -5.64
CA LYS A 57 -8.64 -8.25 -6.88
C LYS A 57 -7.29 -8.19 -7.57
N LEU A 58 -6.82 -9.33 -8.08
CA LEU A 58 -5.61 -9.39 -8.88
C LEU A 58 -5.84 -8.63 -10.19
N TYR A 59 -5.17 -7.48 -10.34
CA TYR A 59 -5.29 -6.65 -11.53
C TYR A 59 -4.33 -7.13 -12.63
N SER A 60 -3.06 -7.33 -12.27
CA SER A 60 -2.01 -7.78 -13.20
C SER A 60 -0.93 -8.55 -12.44
N TYR A 61 -0.26 -9.49 -13.11
CA TYR A 61 0.84 -10.24 -12.50
C TYR A 61 1.89 -10.65 -13.52
N CYS A 62 3.08 -10.96 -13.03
CA CYS A 62 4.18 -11.53 -13.78
C CYS A 62 4.85 -12.65 -12.98
N ILE A 63 5.27 -13.71 -13.67
CA ILE A 63 6.10 -14.78 -13.10
C ILE A 63 7.57 -14.42 -13.35
N VAL A 64 8.27 -14.05 -12.28
CA VAL A 64 9.65 -13.61 -12.33
C VAL A 64 10.58 -14.82 -12.27
N HIS A 65 11.25 -15.11 -13.38
CA HIS A 65 12.21 -16.21 -13.50
C HIS A 65 13.67 -15.78 -13.26
N ARG A 66 13.95 -14.47 -13.19
CA ARG A 66 15.29 -13.91 -12.94
C ARG A 66 15.17 -12.73 -11.98
N SER A 67 15.90 -12.79 -10.86
CA SER A 67 15.91 -11.76 -9.82
C SER A 67 17.32 -11.54 -9.28
N PHE A 68 17.46 -10.65 -8.29
CA PHE A 68 18.74 -10.36 -7.63
C PHE A 68 19.27 -11.60 -6.88
N PRO A 69 20.60 -11.82 -6.79
CA PRO A 69 21.17 -12.93 -6.03
C PRO A 69 20.64 -12.99 -4.59
N GLY A 70 20.16 -14.18 -4.17
CA GLY A 70 19.58 -14.40 -2.83
C GLY A 70 18.05 -14.35 -2.78
N ILE A 71 17.37 -14.04 -3.89
CA ILE A 71 15.91 -14.18 -4.01
C ILE A 71 15.58 -15.47 -4.76
N ASP A 72 14.80 -16.34 -4.13
CA ASP A 72 14.32 -17.58 -4.76
C ASP A 72 13.41 -17.28 -5.95
N VAL A 73 13.64 -18.00 -7.05
CA VAL A 73 12.85 -17.91 -8.28
C VAL A 73 12.39 -19.32 -8.70
N PRO A 74 11.21 -19.46 -9.33
CA PRO A 74 10.29 -18.39 -9.73
C PRO A 74 9.39 -17.88 -8.60
N TYR A 75 8.99 -16.61 -8.67
CA TYR A 75 7.94 -16.03 -7.82
C TYR A 75 6.96 -15.18 -8.63
N ILE A 76 5.80 -14.90 -8.04
CA ILE A 76 4.75 -14.06 -8.65
C ILE A 76 4.87 -12.65 -8.10
N SER A 77 5.04 -11.67 -8.98
CA SER A 77 4.87 -10.25 -8.68
C SER A 77 3.50 -9.81 -9.16
N ALA A 78 2.73 -9.13 -8.31
CA ALA A 78 1.33 -8.81 -8.56
C ALA A 78 1.01 -7.34 -8.24
N ILE A 79 0.10 -6.78 -9.03
CA ILE A 79 -0.62 -5.54 -8.74
C ILE A 79 -2.03 -5.95 -8.33
N VAL A 80 -2.45 -5.51 -7.14
CA VAL A 80 -3.75 -5.82 -6.56
C VAL A 80 -4.52 -4.53 -6.40
N ASP A 81 -5.74 -4.49 -6.95
CA ASP A 81 -6.70 -3.43 -6.68
C ASP A 81 -7.42 -3.77 -5.37
N LEU A 82 -7.18 -2.98 -4.32
CA LEU A 82 -7.85 -3.16 -3.04
C LEU A 82 -9.35 -2.83 -3.14
N ASP A 83 -10.16 -3.41 -2.26
CA ASP A 83 -11.61 -3.20 -2.25
C ASP A 83 -12.04 -1.81 -1.71
N ASP A 84 -11.13 -1.10 -1.03
CA ASP A 84 -11.35 0.21 -0.37
C ASP A 84 -11.31 1.42 -1.32
#